data_AF-A0A7I9W184-F1
#
_entry.id   AF-A0A7I9W184-F1
#
_cell.length_a   1.000
_cell.length_b   1.000
_cell.length_c   1.000
_cell.angle_alpha   90.00
_cell.angle_beta   90.00
_cell.angle_gamma   90.00
#
_symmetry.space_group_name_H-M   'P 1'
#
loop_
_entity.id
_entity.type
_entity.pdbx_description
1 polymer ?
#
loop_
_entity_poly.entity_id
_entity_poly.type
_entity_poly.pdbx_seq_one_letter_code
_entity_poly.pdbx_strand_id
1 'polypeptide(L)'
;MVAVLDTQVHVPNPFVPAFANSRGLRLRSTDADWRHGARGPVVEGPAADLVSVLGNRPKALPRLRGDGVAVLEARLRCPTRTGG
;
A
#
# COMPACT_ATOMS: atom_id res chain seq x y z
N MET A 1 -12.60 -9.31 -0.53
CA MET A 1 -11.26 -8.70 -0.56
C MET A 1 -11.10 -7.48 0.33
N VAL A 2 -12.15 -6.72 0.66
CA VAL A 2 -12.08 -5.53 1.55
C VAL A 2 -11.54 -5.85 2.95
N ALA A 3 -11.91 -7.00 3.54
CA ALA A 3 -11.43 -7.40 4.87
C ALA A 3 -9.89 -7.59 4.97
N VAL A 4 -9.24 -7.99 3.86
CA VAL A 4 -7.78 -8.19 3.82
C VAL A 4 -7.06 -6.85 3.83
N LEU A 5 -7.59 -5.87 3.11
CA LEU A 5 -7.06 -4.51 3.10
C LEU A 5 -7.12 -3.88 4.49
N ASP A 6 -8.26 -4.00 5.19
CA ASP A 6 -8.42 -3.45 6.54
C ASP A 6 -7.44 -4.07 7.53
N THR A 7 -7.28 -5.39 7.47
CA THR A 7 -6.33 -6.11 8.32
C THR A 7 -4.89 -5.67 8.05
N GLN A 8 -4.49 -5.47 6.78
CA GLN A 8 -3.14 -5.07 6.42
C GLN A 8 -2.76 -3.66 6.85
N VAL A 9 -3.75 -2.78 7.03
CA VAL A 9 -3.52 -1.39 7.44
C VAL A 9 -3.77 -1.14 8.93
N HIS A 10 -4.42 -2.06 9.64
CA HIS A 10 -4.60 -1.98 11.09
C HIS A 10 -3.63 -2.86 11.89
N VAL A 11 -3.21 -4.00 11.35
CA VAL A 11 -2.38 -4.96 12.06
C VAL A 11 -0.95 -4.88 11.55
N PRO A 12 0.03 -4.40 12.35
CA PRO A 12 1.43 -4.46 11.98
C PRO A 12 1.85 -5.92 11.86
N ASN A 13 2.24 -6.35 10.66
CA ASN A 13 2.75 -7.67 10.40
C ASN A 13 4.28 -7.60 10.25
N PRO A 14 5.07 -8.29 11.09
CA PRO A 14 6.53 -8.27 10.99
C PRO A 14 7.06 -8.83 9.66
N PHE A 15 6.29 -9.63 8.94
CA PHE A 15 6.67 -10.23 7.65
C PHE A 15 6.13 -9.47 6.43
N VAL A 16 5.14 -8.60 6.63
CA VAL A 16 4.50 -7.86 5.54
C VAL A 16 4.54 -6.37 5.88
N PRO A 17 5.40 -5.57 5.22
CA PRO A 17 5.57 -4.16 5.52
C PRO A 17 4.37 -3.29 5.06
N ALA A 18 3.19 -3.88 4.83
CA ALA A 18 2.01 -3.19 4.33
C ALA A 18 1.62 -1.99 5.21
N PHE A 19 1.68 -2.14 6.53
CA PHE A 19 1.43 -1.06 7.48
C PHE A 19 2.47 0.07 7.40
N ALA A 20 3.75 -0.26 7.25
CA ALA A 20 4.80 0.74 7.09
C ALA A 20 4.70 1.46 5.74
N ASN A 21 4.35 0.71 4.69
CA ASN A 21 4.19 1.21 3.33
C ASN A 21 2.92 2.05 3.17
N SER A 22 1.84 1.80 3.92
CA SER A 22 0.61 2.60 3.89
C SER A 22 0.72 3.90 4.70
N ARG A 23 1.66 4.00 5.63
CA ARG A 23 1.81 5.20 6.48
C ARG A 23 2.04 6.47 5.68
N GLY A 24 1.24 7.49 5.97
CA GLY A 24 1.33 8.81 5.35
C GLY A 24 0.87 8.86 3.89
N LEU A 25 0.16 7.84 3.41
CA LEU A 25 -0.45 7.80 2.07
C LEU A 25 -1.97 7.74 2.18
N ARG A 26 -2.65 8.26 1.16
CA ARG A 26 -4.10 8.07 0.97
C ARG A 26 -4.33 6.98 -0.05
N LEU A 27 -4.77 5.81 0.38
CA LEU A 27 -5.04 4.68 -0.49
C LEU A 27 -6.53 4.65 -0.84
N ARG A 28 -6.87 4.46 -2.12
CA ARG A 28 -8.25 4.30 -2.58
C ARG A 28 -8.36 3.11 -3.52
N SER A 29 -9.28 2.20 -3.20
CA SER A 29 -9.63 1.13 -4.12
C SER A 29 -10.57 1.66 -5.21
N THR A 30 -10.35 1.23 -6.46
CA THR A 30 -11.21 1.60 -7.60
C THR A 30 -12.30 0.57 -7.88
N ASP A 31 -12.10 -0.65 -7.39
CA ASP A 31 -12.97 -1.82 -7.54
C ASP A 31 -13.77 -2.15 -6.27
N ALA A 32 -13.49 -1.46 -5.16
CA ALA A 32 -14.26 -1.49 -3.93
C ALA A 32 -14.33 -0.07 -3.34
N ASP A 33 -15.42 0.25 -2.62
CA ASP A 33 -15.53 1.53 -1.90
C ASP A 33 -14.71 1.48 -0.59
N TRP A 34 -13.40 1.39 -0.75
CA TRP A 34 -12.44 1.35 0.34
C TRP A 34 -11.44 2.49 0.20
N ARG A 35 -11.22 3.19 1.31
CA ARG A 35 -10.32 4.34 1.41
C ARG A 35 -9.58 4.25 2.73
N HIS A 36 -8.27 4.49 2.72
CA HIS A 36 -7.44 4.45 3.91
C HIS A 36 -6.43 5.59 3.93
N GLY A 37 -6.16 6.11 5.12
CA GLY A 37 -5.29 7.26 5.33
C GLY A 37 -6.03 8.59 5.15
N ALA A 38 -5.76 9.54 6.04
CA ALA A 38 -6.41 10.85 6.03
C ALA A 38 -5.56 11.95 5.38
N ARG A 39 -4.24 11.76 5.27
CA ARG A 39 -3.28 12.77 4.80
C ARG A 39 -2.20 12.15 3.92
N GLY A 40 -1.65 12.97 3.03
CA GLY A 40 -0.55 12.59 2.14
C GLY A 40 -0.96 12.38 0.68
N PRO A 41 -0.01 11.96 -0.16
CA PRO A 41 -0.25 11.76 -1.58
C PRO A 41 -1.14 10.54 -1.83
N VAL A 42 -1.93 10.60 -2.89
CA VAL A 42 -2.99 9.63 -3.18
C VAL A 42 -2.45 8.48 -4.02
N VAL A 43 -2.88 7.25 -3.72
CA VAL A 43 -2.62 6.04 -4.47
C VAL A 43 -3.94 5.35 -4.73
N GLU A 44 -4.27 5.14 -5.99
CA GLU A 44 -5.54 4.53 -6.38
C GLU A 44 -5.32 3.37 -7.32
N GLY A 45 -6.11 2.32 -7.16
CA GLY A 45 -6.10 1.18 -8.07
C GLY A 45 -6.91 0.00 -7.51
N PRO A 46 -6.85 -1.16 -8.17
CA PRO A 46 -7.55 -2.34 -7.71
C PRO A 46 -7.08 -2.78 -6.31
N ALA A 47 -8.01 -3.28 -5.49
CA ALA A 47 -7.74 -3.74 -4.13
C ALA A 47 -6.62 -4.77 -4.09
N ALA A 48 -6.62 -5.72 -5.04
CA ALA A 48 -5.60 -6.75 -5.16
C ALA A 48 -4.21 -6.19 -5.51
N ASP A 49 -4.17 -5.13 -6.31
CA ASP A 49 -2.93 -4.47 -6.72
C ASP A 49 -2.37 -3.63 -5.56
N LEU A 50 -3.22 -2.91 -4.83
CA LEU A 50 -2.84 -2.18 -3.62
C LEU A 50 -2.24 -3.13 -2.58
N VAL A 51 -2.91 -4.24 -2.29
CA VAL A 51 -2.41 -5.30 -1.38
C VAL A 51 -1.04 -5.82 -1.83
N SER A 52 -0.88 -6.08 -3.13
CA SER A 52 0.37 -6.59 -3.68
C SER A 52 1.52 -5.59 -3.49
N VAL A 53 1.31 -4.33 -3.87
CA VAL A 53 2.33 -3.29 -3.76
C VAL A 53 2.66 -3.00 -2.30
N LEU A 54 1.67 -2.91 -1.42
CA LEU A 54 1.87 -2.76 0.02
C LEU A 54 2.68 -3.93 0.62
N GLY A 55 2.43 -5.15 0.14
CA GLY A 55 3.17 -6.36 0.51
C GLY A 55 4.55 -6.52 -0.15
N ASN A 56 5.16 -5.43 -0.63
CA ASN A 56 6.47 -5.41 -1.27
C ASN A 56 6.54 -6.16 -2.63
N ARG A 57 5.42 -6.24 -3.37
CA ARG A 57 5.39 -6.79 -4.73
C ARG A 57 5.23 -5.68 -5.79
N PRO A 58 6.33 -5.20 -6.39
CA PRO A 58 6.30 -4.06 -7.30
C PRO A 58 5.65 -4.36 -8.66
N LYS A 59 5.34 -5.62 -9.00
CA LYS A 59 4.72 -5.97 -10.29
C LYS A 59 3.37 -5.28 -10.54
N ALA A 60 2.67 -4.90 -9.48
CA ALA A 60 1.38 -4.22 -9.56
C ALA A 60 1.49 -2.68 -9.52
N LEU A 61 2.68 -2.10 -9.32
CA LEU A 61 2.90 -0.63 -9.34
C LEU A 61 2.36 0.05 -10.61
N PRO A 62 2.59 -0.48 -11.83
CA PRO A 62 2.11 0.16 -13.07
C PRO A 62 0.58 0.23 -13.18
N ARG A 63 -0.14 -0.55 -12.36
CA ARG A 63 -1.60 -0.54 -12.31
C ARG A 63 -2.16 0.45 -11.29
N LEU A 64 -1.30 0.96 -10.41
CA LEU A 64 -1.66 2.01 -9.46
C LEU A 64 -1.44 3.39 -10.08
N ARG A 65 -2.23 4.36 -9.64
CA ARG A 65 -2.21 5.75 -10.10
C ARG A 65 -2.17 6.73 -8.93
N GLY A 66 -1.68 7.94 -9.18
CA GLY A 66 -1.64 9.03 -8.20
C GLY A 66 -0.24 9.34 -7.67
N ASP A 67 -0.10 10.50 -7.04
CA ASP A 67 1.19 11.05 -6.59
C ASP A 67 1.91 10.16 -5.56
N GLY A 68 1.17 9.31 -4.84
CA GLY A 68 1.72 8.44 -3.82
C GLY A 68 2.41 7.19 -4.39
N VAL A 69 2.20 6.89 -5.68
CA VAL A 69 2.83 5.75 -6.37
C VAL A 69 4.34 5.89 -6.37
N ALA A 70 4.86 7.09 -6.67
CA ALA A 70 6.29 7.37 -6.63
C ALA A 70 6.87 7.23 -5.21
N VAL A 71 6.09 7.58 -4.18
CA VAL A 71 6.49 7.42 -2.77
C VAL A 71 6.54 5.93 -2.39
N LEU A 72 5.55 5.14 -2.80
CA LEU A 72 5.57 3.69 -2.65
C LEU A 72 6.76 3.06 -3.38
N GLU A 73 7.00 3.46 -4.63
CA GLU A 73 8.13 2.96 -5.41
C GLU A 73 9.47 3.25 -4.72
N ALA A 74 9.66 4.45 -4.19
CA ALA A 74 10.86 4.81 -3.44
C ALA A 74 11.06 3.92 -2.19
N ARG A 75 9.99 3.60 -1.47
CA ARG A 75 10.01 2.70 -0.30
C ARG A 75 10.32 1.25 -0.67
N LEU A 76 9.87 0.80 -1.84
CA LEU A 76 10.16 -0.53 -2.37
C LEU A 76 11.62 -0.66 -2.85
N ARG A 77 12.18 0.43 -3.40
CA ARG A 77 13.60 0.50 -3.81
C ARG A 77 14.56 0.63 -2.64
N CYS A 78 14.12 1.25 -1.54
CA CYS A 78 14.85 1.32 -0.30
C CYS A 78 14.09 0.54 0.78
N PRO A 79 14.09 -0.81 0.71
CA PRO A 79 13.39 -1.61 1.70
C PRO A 79 13.97 -1.26 3.07
N THR A 80 13.13 -0.74 3.96
CA THR A 80 13.51 -0.56 5.34
C THR A 80 13.91 -1.94 5.84
N ARG A 81 15.20 -2.13 6.16
CA ARG A 81 15.72 -3.39 6.72
C ARG A 81 15.04 -3.60 8.08
N THR A 82 13.87 -4.24 8.07
CA THR A 82 13.11 -4.54 9.28
C THR A 82 13.22 -6.05 9.53
N GLY A 83 14.23 -6.39 10.34
CA GLY A 83 14.48 -7.67 11.05
C GLY A 83 14.71 -8.92 10.19
N GLY A 84 15.66 -9.82 10.47
CA GLY A 84 16.29 -10.13 11.75
C GLY A 84 15.46 -11.17 12.50
#